data_AF-A0A973J672-F1
#
_entry.id   AF-A0A973J672-F1
#
_cell.length_a   1.000
_cell.length_b   1.000
_cell.length_c   1.000
_cell.angle_alpha   90.00
_cell.angle_beta   90.00
_cell.angle_gamma   90.00
#
_symmetry.space_group_name_H-M   'P 1'
#
loop_
_entity.id
_entity.type
_entity.pdbx_description
1 polymer ?
#
loop_
_entity_poly.entity_id
_entity_poly.type
_entity_poly.pdbx_seq_one_letter_code
_entity_poly.pdbx_strand_id
1 'polypeptide(L)' 'MPRSLINLIEAVAKNKKIKLNSSAWARIRIIERETKSRKTKPEGAVLRLKQEKELKGNLNEADWQNIKEQIEDIVD' A
#
# COMPACT_ATOMS: atom_id res chain seq x y z
N MET A 1 -10.56 -7.33 13.33
CA MET A 1 -9.41 -7.97 12.64
C MET A 1 -8.46 -6.85 12.22
N PRO A 2 -7.15 -6.92 12.51
CA PRO A 2 -6.22 -5.88 12.05
C PRO A 2 -6.19 -5.89 10.52
N ARG A 3 -6.45 -4.74 9.90
CA ARG A 3 -6.29 -4.59 8.46
C ARG A 3 -4.80 -4.77 8.11
N SER A 4 -4.51 -5.41 6.97
CA SER A 4 -3.14 -5.64 6.48
C SER A 4 -2.95 -4.85 5.19
N LEU A 5 -1.85 -4.12 5.07
CA LEU A 5 -1.51 -3.35 3.86
C LEU A 5 -1.57 -4.23 2.60
N ILE A 6 -1.12 -5.48 2.71
CA ILE A 6 -1.12 -6.45 1.62
C ILE A 6 -2.55 -6.73 1.16
N ASN A 7 -3.48 -6.99 2.07
CA ASN A 7 -4.87 -7.26 1.73
C ASN A 7 -5.55 -6.04 1.07
N LEU A 8 -5.18 -4.83 1.50
CA LEU A 8 -5.70 -3.59 0.93
C LEU A 8 -5.20 -3.40 -0.51
N ILE A 9 -3.88 -3.54 -0.71
CA ILE A 9 -3.28 -3.42 -2.04
C ILE A 9 -3.75 -4.57 -2.96
N GLU A 10 -3.96 -5.77 -2.44
CA GLU A 10 -4.53 -6.89 -3.19
C GLU A 10 -5.95 -6.59 -3.66
N ALA A 11 -6.81 -6.11 -2.77
CA ALA A 11 -8.19 -5.75 -3.11
C ALA A 11 -8.24 -4.65 -4.18
N VAL A 12 -7.42 -3.61 -4.02
CA VAL A 12 -7.32 -2.51 -4.99
C VAL A 12 -6.76 -3.01 -6.32
N ALA A 13 -5.68 -3.79 -6.32
CA ALA A 13 -5.09 -4.34 -7.53
C ALA A 13 -6.06 -5.25 -8.28
N LYS A 14 -6.82 -6.10 -7.57
CA LYS A 14 -7.86 -6.94 -8.14
C LYS A 14 -8.99 -6.11 -8.75
N ASN A 15 -9.46 -5.07 -8.06
CA ASN A 15 -10.50 -4.17 -8.55
C ASN A 15 -10.06 -3.44 -9.84
N LYS A 16 -8.81 -3.00 -9.87
CA LYS A 16 -8.22 -2.25 -11.01
C LYS A 16 -7.60 -3.16 -12.09
N LYS A 17 -7.68 -4.48 -11.93
CA LYS A 17 -7.04 -5.47 -12.82
C LYS A 17 -5.52 -5.25 -12.99
N ILE A 18 -4.85 -4.72 -11.97
CA ILE A 18 -3.40 -4.51 -11.92
C ILE A 18 -2.74 -5.86 -11.61
N LYS A 19 -1.73 -6.23 -12.41
CA LYS A 19 -0.92 -7.42 -12.14
C LYS A 19 0.35 -6.99 -11.40
N LEU A 20 0.40 -7.26 -10.10
CA LEU A 20 1.59 -7.02 -9.29
C LEU A 20 2.55 -8.21 -9.40
N ASN A 21 3.79 -7.95 -9.77
CA ASN A 21 4.85 -8.94 -9.83
C ASN A 21 5.44 -9.22 -8.44
N SER A 22 6.26 -10.28 -8.34
CA SER A 22 6.86 -10.72 -7.07
C SER A 22 7.72 -9.65 -6.39
N SER A 23 8.34 -8.75 -7.16
CA SER A 23 9.14 -7.64 -6.62
C SER A 23 8.26 -6.57 -5.98
N ALA A 24 7.15 -6.20 -6.64
CA ALA A 24 6.17 -5.27 -6.07
C ALA A 24 5.61 -5.80 -4.74
N TRP A 25 5.25 -7.09 -4.69
CA TRP A 25 4.79 -7.73 -3.46
C TRP A 25 5.85 -7.77 -2.35
N ALA A 26 7.12 -8.00 -2.70
CA ALA A 26 8.21 -7.96 -1.73
C ALA A 26 8.36 -6.56 -1.11
N ARG A 27 8.24 -5.51 -1.92
CA ARG A 27 8.31 -4.13 -1.45
C ARG A 27 7.11 -3.73 -0.59
N ILE A 28 5.90 -4.10 -1.00
CA ILE A 28 4.68 -3.90 -0.19
C ILE A 28 4.84 -4.58 1.18
N ARG A 29 5.38 -5.81 1.23
CA ARG A 29 5.70 -6.50 2.48
C ARG A 29 6.69 -5.75 3.37
N ILE A 30 7.74 -5.18 2.79
CA ILE A 30 8.72 -4.36 3.53
C ILE A 30 8.03 -3.15 4.13
N ILE A 31 7.25 -2.41 3.32
CA ILE A 31 6.52 -1.22 3.75
C ILE A 31 5.53 -1.57 4.86
N GLU A 32 4.78 -2.67 4.73
CA GLU A 32 3.86 -3.14 5.77
C GLU A 32 4.58 -3.39 7.10
N ARG A 33 5.73 -4.08 7.06
CA ARG A 33 6.52 -4.38 8.25
C ARG A 33 7.06 -3.13 8.92
N GLU A 34 7.56 -2.17 8.13
CA GLU A 34 8.04 -0.87 8.63
C GLU A 34 6.90 -0.06 9.25
N THR A 35 5.74 -0.04 8.59
CA THR A 35 4.51 0.65 9.02
C THR A 35 4.00 0.08 10.35
N LYS A 36 3.83 -1.25 10.45
CA LYS A 36 3.44 -1.93 11.71
C LYS A 36 4.46 -1.73 12.84
N SER A 37 5.74 -1.59 12.51
CA SER A 37 6.80 -1.33 13.49
C SER A 37 6.87 0.16 13.87
N ARG A 38 5.98 1.01 13.37
CA ARG A 38 5.98 2.47 13.53
C ARG A 38 7.31 3.13 13.12
N LYS A 39 8.10 2.43 12.28
CA LYS A 39 9.40 2.91 11.75
C LYS A 39 9.22 3.87 10.58
N THR A 40 8.04 3.92 10.01
CA THR A 40 7.72 4.77 8.86
C THR A 40 6.34 5.36 9.09
N LYS A 41 6.21 6.67 8.87
CA LYS A 41 4.94 7.36 8.94
C LYS A 41 4.02 6.91 7.79
N PRO A 42 2.69 6.95 7.97
CA PRO A 42 1.73 6.65 6.92
C PRO A 42 2.03 7.35 5.58
N GLU A 43 2.39 8.64 5.60
CA GLU A 43 2.71 9.35 4.35
C GLU A 43 3.95 8.80 3.66
N GLY A 44 4.96 8.38 4.44
CA GLY A 44 6.18 7.77 3.90
C GLY A 44 5.90 6.40 3.27
N ALA A 45 5.03 5.59 3.87
CA ALA A 45 4.60 4.32 3.33
C ALA A 45 3.86 4.51 1.99
N VAL A 46 2.93 5.47 1.93
CA VAL A 46 2.19 5.84 0.70
C VAL A 46 3.13 6.35 -0.38
N LEU A 47 4.10 7.21 -0.03
CA LEU A 47 5.07 7.73 -1.00
C LEU A 47 5.88 6.61 -1.65
N ARG A 48 6.31 5.60 -0.87
CA ARG A 48 7.02 4.43 -1.40
C ARG A 48 6.13 3.56 -2.27
N LEU A 49 4.86 3.36 -1.89
CA LEU A 49 3.88 2.66 -2.74
C LEU A 49 3.64 3.40 -4.06
N LYS A 50 3.57 4.74 -4.06
CA LYS A 50 3.45 5.57 -5.27
C LYS A 50 4.65 5.44 -6.21
N GLN A 51 5.82 5.05 -5.71
CA GLN A 51 7.01 4.79 -6.52
C GLN A 51 6.99 3.42 -7.21
N GLU A 52 6.12 2.50 -6.79
CA GLU A 52 5.97 1.20 -7.45
C GLU A 52 5.37 1.38 -8.84
N LYS A 53 6.14 1.02 -9.88
CA LYS A 53 5.76 1.21 -11.28
C LYS A 53 4.42 0.58 -11.64
N GLU A 54 4.04 -0.52 -10.99
CA GLU A 54 2.79 -1.22 -11.27
C GLU A 54 1.57 -0.54 -10.62
N LEU A 55 1.77 0.22 -9.55
CA LEU A 55 0.73 1.02 -8.91
C LEU A 55 0.68 2.44 -9.51
N LYS A 56 1.84 2.97 -9.87
CA LYS A 56 2.02 4.30 -10.47
C LYS A 56 1.30 4.39 -11.81
N GLY A 57 0.35 5.30 -11.92
CA GLY A 57 -0.44 5.54 -13.13
C GLY A 57 -1.69 4.66 -13.27
N ASN A 58 -1.83 3.59 -12.46
CA ASN A 58 -3.04 2.76 -12.41
C ASN A 58 -3.98 3.14 -11.27
N LEU A 59 -3.46 3.83 -10.25
CA LEU A 59 -4.21 4.32 -9.10
C LEU A 59 -4.47 5.82 -9.22
N ASN A 60 -5.71 6.22 -8.99
CA ASN A 60 -6.11 7.62 -8.94
C ASN A 60 -5.94 8.19 -7.52
N GLU A 61 -6.14 9.49 -7.37
CA GLU A 61 -5.97 10.17 -6.09
C GLU A 61 -6.88 9.63 -4.99
N ALA A 62 -8.13 9.24 -5.33
CA ALA A 62 -9.05 8.63 -4.37
C ALA A 62 -8.57 7.25 -3.88
N ASP A 63 -7.98 6.43 -4.76
CA ASP A 63 -7.38 5.15 -4.38
C ASP A 63 -6.21 5.38 -3.41
N TRP A 64 -5.37 6.39 -3.68
CA TRP A 64 -4.26 6.76 -2.81
C TRP A 64 -4.70 7.34 -1.46
N GLN A 65 -5.77 8.13 -1.45
CA GLN A 65 -6.38 8.66 -0.24
C GLN A 65 -6.89 7.51 0.65
N ASN A 66 -7.61 6.55 0.07
CA ASN A 66 -8.14 5.39 0.79
C ASN A 66 -7.00 4.50 1.33
N ILE A 67 -5.95 4.25 0.53
CA ILE A 67 -4.75 3.54 1.00
C ILE A 67 -4.10 4.29 2.17
N LYS A 68 -4.01 5.62 2.12
CA LYS A 68 -3.44 6.43 3.20
C LYS A 68 -4.25 6.30 4.49
N GLU A 69 -5.56 6.53 4.43
CA GLU A 69 -6.45 6.45 5.60
C GLU A 69 -6.40 5.06 6.25
N GLN A 70 -6.35 4.01 5.43
CA GLN A 70 -6.24 2.65 5.95
C GLN A 70 -4.85 2.30 6.50
N ILE A 71 -3.79 2.96 6.02
CA ILE A 71 -2.46 2.84 6.63
C ILE A 71 -2.43 3.54 7.98
N GLU A 72 -3.05 4.71 8.11
CA GLU A 72 -3.19 5.42 9.38
C GLU A 72 -3.89 4.54 10.42
N ASP A 73 -5.01 3.90 10.05
CA ASP A 73 -5.74 2.91 10.86
C ASP A 73 -4.93 1.66 11.27
N ILE A 74 -3.84 1.34 10.56
CA ILE A 74 -2.94 0.21 10.90
C ILE A 74 -1.85 0.63 11.89
N VAL A 75 -1.42 1.90 11.83
CA VAL A 75 -0.32 2.45 12.64
C VAL A 75 -0.81 2.87 14.02
N ASP A 76 -2.01 3.46 14.09
CA ASP A 76 -2.73 3.75 15.33
C ASP A 76 -3.01 2.46 16.13
#